data_AF-A0A5P6PB99-F1
#
_entry.id   AF-A0A5P6PB99-F1
#
_cell.length_a   1.000
_cell.length_b   1.000
_cell.length_c   1.000
_cell.angle_alpha   90.00
_cell.angle_beta   90.00
_cell.angle_gamma   90.00
#
_symmetry.space_group_name_H-M   'P 1'
#
loop_
_entity.id
_entity.type
_entity.pdbx_description
1 polymer ?
#
loop_
_entity_poly.entity_id
_entity_poly.type
_entity_poly.pdbx_seq_one_letter_code
_entity_poly.pdbx_strand_id
1 'polypeptide(L)'
;MSNSNLRPKLSTAELAFRIYAAFRAHPHICNVLTHISRAKWSEVERSISSIIDPATTSDELSPLGRNIVDLMVAERGITGKILKPHFHAVLHRFLDPPQSERLIRHVEALFRDVDWKAQHPAQLPAPSIAPEESDRARAELQ
;
A
#
# COMPACT_ATOMS: atom_id res chain seq x y z
N MET A 1 20.37 2.72 37.79
CA MET A 1 18.96 2.26 37.86
C MET A 1 18.27 2.69 36.58
N SER A 2 18.30 1.85 35.54
CA SER A 2 17.62 2.13 34.28
C SER A 2 16.17 1.68 34.42
N ASN A 3 15.25 2.62 34.56
CA ASN A 3 13.82 2.37 34.38
C ASN A 3 13.60 2.13 32.89
N SER A 4 13.71 0.88 32.47
CA SER A 4 13.22 0.40 31.19
C SER A 4 11.71 0.63 31.16
N ASN A 5 11.29 1.79 30.63
CA ASN A 5 9.92 2.01 30.19
C ASN A 5 9.63 0.99 29.09
N LEU A 6 9.22 -0.21 29.48
CA LEU A 6 8.72 -1.24 28.57
C LEU A 6 7.43 -0.68 27.98
N ARG A 7 7.53 0.02 26.85
CA ARG A 7 6.35 0.33 26.04
C ARG A 7 5.71 -1.03 25.70
N PRO A 8 4.43 -1.24 26.02
CA PRO A 8 3.76 -2.49 25.69
C PRO A 8 3.85 -2.71 24.18
N LYS A 9 4.19 -3.94 23.79
CA LYS A 9 4.25 -4.32 22.37
C LYS A 9 2.84 -4.23 21.80
N LEU A 10 2.59 -3.19 21.00
CA LEU A 10 1.31 -2.98 20.34
C LEU A 10 1.04 -4.13 19.36
N SER A 11 -0.19 -4.64 19.37
CA SER A 11 -0.67 -5.51 18.29
C SER A 11 -0.79 -4.72 16.98
N THR A 12 -0.81 -5.43 15.85
CA THR A 12 -1.04 -4.82 14.53
C THR A 12 -2.36 -4.04 14.51
N ALA A 13 -3.42 -4.59 15.10
CA ALA A 13 -4.73 -3.91 15.18
C ALA A 13 -4.67 -2.60 15.98
N GLU A 14 -4.02 -2.59 17.15
CA GLU A 14 -3.88 -1.39 17.97
C GLU A 14 -3.02 -0.32 17.29
N LEU A 15 -1.95 -0.72 16.62
CA LEU A 15 -1.10 0.20 15.87
C LEU A 15 -1.86 0.79 14.66
N ALA A 16 -2.60 -0.04 13.93
CA ALA A 16 -3.41 0.39 12.80
C ALA A 16 -4.46 1.42 13.25
N PHE A 17 -5.17 1.15 14.33
CA PHE A 17 -6.15 2.07 14.91
C PHE A 17 -5.50 3.41 15.31
N ARG A 18 -4.31 3.39 15.92
CA ARG A 18 -3.58 4.62 16.31
C ARG A 18 -3.14 5.45 15.10
N ILE A 19 -2.66 4.80 14.04
CA ILE A 19 -2.30 5.48 12.78
C ILE A 19 -3.55 6.06 12.12
N TYR A 20 -4.62 5.27 12.02
CA TYR A 20 -5.92 5.69 11.52
C TYR A 20 -6.43 6.93 12.27
N ALA A 21 -6.41 6.93 13.61
CA ALA A 21 -6.84 8.04 14.43
C ALA A 21 -5.98 9.30 14.20
N ALA A 22 -4.66 9.15 14.07
CA ALA A 22 -3.76 10.25 13.76
C ALA A 22 -4.07 10.87 12.38
N PHE A 23 -4.29 10.04 11.37
CA PHE A 23 -4.67 10.50 10.03
C PHE A 23 -6.03 11.19 10.02
N ARG A 24 -6.99 10.70 10.80
CA ARG A 24 -8.32 11.31 10.94
C ARG A 24 -8.27 12.67 11.63
N ALA A 25 -7.33 12.85 12.56
CA ALA A 25 -7.13 14.10 13.30
C ALA A 25 -6.37 15.17 12.49
N HIS A 26 -5.60 14.78 11.48
CA HIS A 26 -4.84 15.73 10.66
C HIS A 26 -5.73 16.34 9.55
N PRO A 27 -5.96 17.67 9.50
CA PRO A 27 -6.95 18.28 8.58
C PRO A 27 -6.74 17.93 7.10
N HIS A 28 -5.52 18.10 6.59
CA HIS A 28 -5.20 17.84 5.18
C HIS A 28 -5.30 16.35 4.82
N ILE A 29 -4.63 15.49 5.58
CA ILE A 29 -4.64 14.03 5.38
C ILE A 29 -6.06 13.49 5.47
N CYS A 30 -6.85 13.94 6.45
CA CYS A 30 -8.24 13.56 6.60
C CYS A 30 -9.07 13.87 5.35
N ASN A 31 -8.91 15.07 4.78
CA ASN A 31 -9.63 15.47 3.57
C ASN A 31 -9.26 14.59 2.38
N VAL A 32 -7.96 14.31 2.19
CA VAL A 32 -7.49 13.45 1.09
C VAL A 32 -8.01 12.01 1.26
N LEU A 33 -7.86 11.43 2.44
CA LEU A 33 -8.33 10.07 2.71
C LEU A 33 -9.85 9.97 2.57
N THR A 34 -10.60 10.99 2.99
CA THR A 34 -12.05 11.09 2.73
C THR A 34 -12.33 11.07 1.24
N HIS A 35 -11.58 11.82 0.43
CA HIS A 35 -11.78 11.89 -1.01
C HIS A 35 -11.48 10.54 -1.70
N ILE A 36 -10.28 9.97 -1.49
CA ILE A 36 -9.86 8.74 -2.19
C ILE A 36 -10.64 7.50 -1.72
N SER A 37 -11.15 7.49 -0.50
CA SER A 37 -11.99 6.41 0.03
C SER A 37 -13.48 6.63 -0.20
N ARG A 38 -13.90 7.78 -0.77
CA ARG A 38 -15.30 8.20 -0.85
C ARG A 38 -16.00 8.15 0.53
N ALA A 39 -15.32 8.67 1.54
CA ALA A 39 -15.70 8.68 2.95
C ALA A 39 -15.86 7.30 3.61
N LYS A 40 -15.41 6.21 2.98
CA LYS A 40 -15.46 4.86 3.55
C LYS A 40 -14.30 4.59 4.50
N TRP A 41 -14.36 5.18 5.69
CA TRP A 41 -13.28 5.15 6.67
C TRP A 41 -12.96 3.75 7.22
N SER A 42 -13.92 2.83 7.24
CA SER A 42 -13.65 1.43 7.58
C SER A 42 -12.76 0.73 6.56
N GLU A 43 -12.84 1.09 5.27
CA GLU A 43 -11.92 0.59 4.23
C GLU A 43 -10.52 1.20 4.39
N VAL A 44 -10.41 2.44 4.85
CA VAL A 44 -9.13 3.08 5.19
C VAL A 44 -8.44 2.35 6.34
N GLU A 45 -9.14 2.11 7.46
CA GLU A 45 -8.58 1.40 8.61
C GLU A 45 -8.15 -0.03 8.26
N ARG A 46 -8.96 -0.76 7.49
CA ARG A 46 -8.60 -2.09 6.97
C ARG A 46 -7.35 -2.01 6.10
N SER A 47 -7.27 -1.03 5.22
CA SER A 47 -6.12 -0.85 4.33
C SER A 47 -4.85 -0.54 5.13
N ILE A 48 -4.94 0.34 6.14
CA ILE A 48 -3.83 0.63 7.05
C ILE A 48 -3.39 -0.66 7.76
N SER A 49 -4.34 -1.45 8.26
CA SER A 49 -4.03 -2.72 8.94
C SER A 49 -3.25 -3.68 8.05
N SER A 50 -3.67 -3.86 6.79
CA SER A 50 -2.92 -4.67 5.83
C SER A 50 -1.53 -4.07 5.53
N ILE A 51 -1.43 -2.76 5.30
CA ILE A 51 -0.16 -2.10 4.96
C ILE A 51 0.89 -2.26 6.07
N ILE A 52 0.49 -2.32 7.33
CA ILE A 52 1.43 -2.42 8.45
C ILE A 52 1.66 -3.86 8.94
N ASP A 53 0.94 -4.83 8.40
CA ASP A 53 1.15 -6.25 8.70
C ASP A 53 2.38 -6.75 7.94
N PRO A 54 3.46 -7.15 8.63
CA PRO A 54 4.69 -7.61 7.97
C PRO A 54 4.51 -8.81 7.04
N ALA A 55 3.42 -9.57 7.17
CA ALA A 55 3.10 -10.70 6.30
C ALA A 55 2.45 -10.27 4.97
N THR A 56 1.95 -9.03 4.86
CA THR A 56 1.28 -8.55 3.66
C THR A 56 2.27 -8.35 2.52
N THR A 57 1.89 -8.83 1.35
CA THR A 57 2.58 -8.65 0.08
C THR A 57 1.88 -7.59 -0.78
N SER A 58 2.58 -7.04 -1.78
CA SER A 58 2.03 -6.02 -2.68
C SER A 58 0.81 -6.49 -3.49
N ASP A 59 0.67 -7.80 -3.73
CA ASP A 59 -0.46 -8.38 -4.46
C ASP A 59 -1.76 -8.39 -3.66
N GLU A 60 -1.67 -8.43 -2.34
CA GLU A 60 -2.80 -8.44 -1.42
C GLU A 60 -3.34 -7.03 -1.14
N LEU A 61 -2.61 -5.98 -1.54
CA LEU A 61 -3.05 -4.61 -1.38
C LEU A 61 -4.22 -4.28 -2.30
N SER A 62 -5.33 -3.84 -1.69
CA SER A 62 -6.45 -3.23 -2.40
C SER A 62 -6.02 -1.98 -3.18
N PRO A 63 -6.79 -1.54 -4.19
CA PRO A 63 -6.50 -0.28 -4.89
C PRO A 63 -6.38 0.94 -3.95
N LEU A 64 -7.22 1.00 -2.91
CA LEU A 64 -7.12 2.03 -1.86
C LEU A 64 -5.83 1.89 -1.07
N GLY A 65 -5.44 0.66 -0.70
CA GLY A 65 -4.20 0.38 0.01
C GLY A 65 -2.97 0.84 -0.80
N ARG A 66 -2.95 0.56 -2.10
CA ARG A 66 -1.87 1.03 -3.01
C ARG A 66 -1.79 2.56 -3.05
N ASN A 67 -2.92 3.25 -3.13
CA ASN A 67 -2.96 4.72 -3.08
C ASN A 67 -2.44 5.26 -1.74
N ILE A 68 -2.79 4.62 -0.62
CA ILE A 68 -2.30 5.01 0.71
C ILE A 68 -0.79 4.79 0.82
N VAL A 69 -0.26 3.67 0.31
CA VAL A 69 1.18 3.40 0.26
C VAL A 69 1.92 4.44 -0.58
N ASP A 70 1.40 4.83 -1.75
CA ASP A 70 1.99 5.91 -2.56
C ASP A 70 2.06 7.22 -1.76
N LEU A 71 0.97 7.61 -1.07
CA LEU A 71 0.97 8.79 -0.21
C LEU A 71 1.98 8.70 0.95
N MET A 72 2.20 7.51 1.50
CA MET A 72 3.15 7.28 2.61
C MET A 72 4.60 7.38 2.17
N VAL A 73 4.93 7.11 0.91
CA VAL A 73 6.33 6.89 0.48
C VAL A 73 6.79 7.84 -0.63
N ALA A 74 5.97 8.05 -1.65
CA ALA A 74 6.40 8.60 -2.93
C ALA A 74 6.64 10.12 -2.94
N GLU A 75 6.17 10.83 -1.91
CA GLU A 75 6.28 12.30 -1.78
C GLU A 75 5.73 13.08 -3.00
N ARG A 76 4.81 12.45 -3.75
CA ARG A 76 4.17 13.06 -4.91
C ARG A 76 3.17 14.13 -4.46
N GLY A 77 3.27 15.32 -5.05
CA GLY A 77 2.40 16.45 -4.74
C GLY A 77 2.54 16.97 -3.30
N ILE A 78 1.64 17.88 -2.91
CA ILE A 78 1.64 18.48 -1.56
C ILE A 78 1.28 17.42 -0.51
N THR A 79 0.31 16.54 -0.80
CA THR A 79 -0.12 15.54 0.16
C THR A 79 0.98 14.55 0.51
N GLY A 80 1.71 14.00 -0.46
CA GLY A 80 2.80 13.05 -0.15
C GLY A 80 3.87 13.68 0.73
N LYS A 81 4.26 14.93 0.45
CA LYS A 81 5.22 15.72 1.24
C LYS A 81 4.75 15.99 2.67
N ILE A 82 3.44 15.98 2.93
CA ILE A 82 2.86 16.12 4.28
C ILE A 82 2.73 14.75 4.94
N LEU A 83 2.20 13.76 4.22
CA LEU A 83 1.80 12.48 4.80
C LEU A 83 3.00 11.64 5.22
N LYS A 84 4.06 11.57 4.42
CA LYS A 84 5.27 10.80 4.76
C LYS A 84 5.91 11.24 6.09
N PRO A 85 6.31 12.51 6.29
CA PRO A 85 6.90 12.91 7.56
C PRO A 85 5.90 12.80 8.73
N HIS A 86 4.61 13.02 8.48
CA HIS A 86 3.58 12.80 9.50
C HIS A 86 3.48 11.33 9.92
N PHE A 87 3.47 10.41 8.96
CA PHE A 87 3.46 8.96 9.20
C PHE A 87 4.69 8.53 10.00
N HIS A 88 5.89 8.99 9.64
CA HIS A 88 7.11 8.69 10.39
C HIS A 88 7.02 9.22 11.84
N ALA A 89 6.55 10.45 12.03
CA ALA A 89 6.35 11.03 13.35
C ALA A 89 5.33 10.24 14.20
N VAL A 90 4.25 9.75 13.58
CA VAL A 90 3.27 8.88 14.22
C VAL A 90 3.90 7.56 14.67
N LEU A 91 4.73 6.93 13.84
CA LEU A 91 5.43 5.70 14.21
C LEU A 91 6.37 5.92 15.40
N HIS A 92 7.23 6.94 15.37
CA HIS A 92 8.15 7.23 16.48
C HIS A 92 7.44 7.62 17.79
N ARG A 93 6.20 8.12 17.72
CA ARG A 93 5.38 8.36 18.90
C ARG A 93 4.96 7.06 19.59
N PHE A 94 4.68 6.00 18.83
CA PHE A 94 4.08 4.77 19.38
C PHE A 94 5.06 3.61 19.49
N LEU A 95 6.11 3.60 18.69
CA LEU A 95 7.08 2.52 18.59
C LEU A 95 8.47 2.98 19.00
N ASP A 96 9.29 2.02 19.42
CA ASP A 96 10.71 2.28 19.64
C ASP A 96 11.44 2.41 18.28
N PRO A 97 12.58 3.12 18.21
CA PRO A 97 13.25 3.40 16.94
C PRO A 97 13.47 2.16 16.04
N PRO A 98 13.95 1.00 16.55
CA PRO A 98 14.13 -0.17 15.70
C PRO A 98 12.83 -0.75 15.12
N GLN A 99 11.71 -0.59 15.83
CA GLN A 99 10.39 -1.04 15.36
C GLN A 99 9.85 -0.09 14.30
N SER A 100 9.96 1.23 14.50
CA SER A 100 9.60 2.23 13.50
C SER A 100 10.37 2.01 12.20
N GLU A 101 11.68 1.85 12.28
CA GLU A 101 12.55 1.65 11.12
C GLU A 101 12.23 0.38 10.34
N ARG A 102 11.89 -0.72 11.04
CA ARG A 102 11.44 -1.95 10.38
C ARG A 102 10.14 -1.74 9.61
N LEU A 103 9.19 -1.03 10.21
CA LEU A 103 7.90 -0.79 9.59
C LEU A 103 8.01 0.18 8.41
N ILE A 104 8.82 1.24 8.52
CA ILE A 104 9.13 2.15 7.41
C ILE A 104 9.69 1.36 6.23
N ARG A 105 10.71 0.53 6.46
CA ARG A 105 11.29 -0.30 5.39
C ARG A 105 10.30 -1.27 4.75
N HIS A 106 9.38 -1.82 5.54
CA HIS A 106 8.32 -2.68 5.03
C HIS A 106 7.37 -1.91 4.09
N VAL A 107 6.87 -0.75 4.51
CA VAL A 107 5.98 0.08 3.68
C VAL A 107 6.70 0.58 2.42
N GLU A 108 7.99 0.93 2.52
CA GLU A 108 8.81 1.27 1.36
C GLU A 108 9.01 0.09 0.40
N ALA A 109 9.11 -1.15 0.91
CA ALA A 109 9.19 -2.34 0.08
C ALA A 109 7.87 -2.60 -0.66
N LEU A 110 6.73 -2.49 0.04
CA LEU A 110 5.40 -2.54 -0.59
C LEU A 110 5.29 -1.51 -1.71
N PHE A 111 5.73 -0.26 -1.47
CA PHE A 111 5.73 0.79 -2.48
C PHE A 111 6.56 0.42 -3.71
N ARG A 112 7.82 -0.02 -3.52
CA ARG A 112 8.70 -0.40 -4.62
C ARG A 112 8.10 -1.49 -5.49
N ASP A 113 7.50 -2.51 -4.88
CA ASP A 113 6.86 -3.60 -5.62
C ASP A 113 5.64 -3.12 -6.41
N VAL A 114 4.80 -2.26 -5.81
CA VAL A 114 3.63 -1.67 -6.48
C VAL A 114 4.06 -0.79 -7.66
N ASP A 115 5.06 0.06 -7.47
CA ASP A 115 5.58 0.98 -8.49
C ASP A 115 6.24 0.20 -9.64
N TRP A 116 7.03 -0.84 -9.32
CA TRP A 116 7.62 -1.74 -10.32
C TRP A 116 6.56 -2.39 -11.21
N LYS A 117 5.50 -2.97 -10.60
CA LYS A 117 4.40 -3.63 -11.31
C LYS A 117 3.59 -2.64 -12.15
N ALA A 118 3.45 -1.40 -11.71
CA ALA A 118 2.77 -0.36 -12.48
C ALA A 118 3.58 0.06 -13.73
N GLN A 119 4.91 0.02 -13.65
CA GLN A 119 5.81 0.34 -14.76
C GLN A 119 6.00 -0.85 -15.72
N HIS A 120 5.85 -2.08 -15.23
CA HIS A 120 6.03 -3.31 -15.98
C HIS A 120 4.74 -4.15 -15.93
N PRO A 121 3.66 -3.71 -16.60
CA PRO A 121 2.45 -4.50 -16.68
C PRO A 121 2.80 -5.86 -17.31
N ALA A 122 2.31 -6.95 -16.70
CA ALA A 122 2.50 -8.29 -17.24
C ALA A 122 2.04 -8.30 -18.70
N GLN A 123 2.94 -8.68 -19.62
CA GLN A 123 2.56 -8.94 -21.00
C GLN A 123 1.53 -10.07 -20.98
N LEU A 124 0.29 -9.76 -21.39
CA LEU A 124 -0.68 -10.80 -21.68
C LEU A 124 -0.03 -11.76 -22.69
N PRO A 125 -0.07 -13.09 -22.47
CA PRO A 125 0.37 -14.03 -23.49
C PRO A 125 -0.37 -13.69 -24.77
N ALA A 126 0.38 -13.50 -25.86
CA ALA A 126 -0.18 -13.22 -27.17
C ALA A 126 -1.25 -14.28 -27.48
N PRO A 127 -2.41 -13.91 -28.07
CA PRO A 127 -3.38 -14.90 -28.49
C PRO A 127 -2.65 -15.91 -29.38
N SER A 128 -2.62 -17.16 -28.93
CA SER A 128 -2.09 -18.26 -29.72
C SER A 128 -2.99 -18.38 -30.95
N ILE A 129 -2.54 -17.83 -32.07
CA ILE A 129 -3.16 -18.08 -33.36
C ILE A 129 -2.87 -19.55 -33.64
N ALA A 130 -3.84 -20.41 -33.36
CA ALA A 130 -3.80 -21.80 -33.74
C ALA A 130 -3.66 -21.87 -35.28
N PRO A 131 -2.66 -22.59 -35.82
CA PRO A 131 -2.50 -22.73 -37.26
C PRO A 131 -3.45 -23.85 -37.74
N GLU A 132 -4.76 -23.61 -37.76
CA GLU A 132 -5.72 -24.53 -38.36
C GLU A 132 -6.82 -23.79 -39.13
N GLU A 133 -6.46 -22.96 -40.11
CA GLU A 133 -7.46 -22.56 -41.13
C GLU A 133 -6.86 -22.08 -42.47
N SER A 134 -5.65 -22.53 -42.85
CA SER A 134 -5.09 -22.22 -44.18
C SER A 134 -5.15 -23.37 -45.19
N ASP A 135 -5.50 -24.59 -44.77
CA ASP A 135 -5.50 -25.77 -45.67
C ASP A 135 -6.88 -26.18 -46.21
N ARG A 136 -7.98 -25.60 -45.70
CA ARG A 136 -9.33 -25.93 -46.21
C ARG A 136 -9.75 -25.18 -47.48
N ALA A 137 -9.06 -24.10 -47.86
CA ALA A 137 -9.42 -23.32 -49.03
C ALA A 137 -8.83 -23.86 -50.36
N ARG A 138 -8.03 -24.93 -50.34
CA ARG A 138 -7.35 -25.46 -51.54
C ARG A 138 -7.94 -26.76 -52.11
N ALA A 139 -8.99 -27.30 -51.52
CA ALA A 139 -9.57 -28.58 -51.92
C ALA A 139 -10.90 -28.50 -52.69
N GLU A 140 -11.49 -27.31 -52.91
CA GLU A 140 -12.77 -27.16 -53.65
C GLU A 140 -12.62 -26.59 -55.08
N LEU A 141 -11.42 -26.68 -55.68
CA LEU A 141 -11.19 -26.26 -57.07
C LEU A 141 -10.47 -27.33 -57.92
N GLN A 142 -10.72 -28.61 -57.67
CA GLN A 142 -10.35 -29.69 -58.58
C GLN A 142 -11.56 -30.49 -59.03
#